data_AF-A0A382IWM0-F1
#
_entry.id   AF-A0A382IWM0-F1
#
_cell.length_a   1.000
_cell.length_b   1.000
_cell.length_c   1.000
_cell.angle_alpha   90.00
_cell.angle_beta   90.00
_cell.angle_gamma   90.00
#
_symmetry.space_group_name_H-M   'P 1'
#
loop_
_entity.id
_entity.type
_entity.pdbx_description
1 polymer ?
#
loop_
_entity_poly.entity_id
_entity_poly.type
_entity_poly.pdbx_seq_one_letter_code
_entity_poly.pdbx_strand_id
1 'polypeptide(L)'
;MSKKNKVLVIGAGISGLAAAKNLNDSGYDVTILEAKDRIGGRLYTDRSLGVPLEVGANWIHNNNPETNPIMKIKEELGLESHQCSLAGSVASFEVLDKEGNKIEVTNKELEKIEFRIGIFGYLANYLRPSTTLQEL
;
A
#
# COMPACT_ATOMS: atom_id res chain seq x y z
N MET A 1 -21.32 -23.35 -31.27
CA MET A 1 -20.73 -22.33 -30.37
C MET A 1 -19.52 -21.69 -31.04
N SER A 2 -19.40 -20.37 -31.01
CA SER A 2 -18.14 -19.66 -31.33
C SER A 2 -17.07 -20.02 -30.31
N LYS A 3 -15.82 -20.27 -30.76
CA LYS A 3 -14.70 -20.61 -29.90
C LYS A 3 -14.24 -19.34 -29.16
N LYS A 4 -14.29 -19.35 -27.82
CA LYS A 4 -13.75 -18.23 -27.02
C LYS A 4 -12.24 -18.09 -27.25
N ASN A 5 -11.78 -16.85 -27.40
CA ASN A 5 -10.35 -16.55 -27.46
C ASN A 5 -9.73 -16.84 -26.09
N LYS A 6 -8.62 -17.58 -26.09
CA LYS A 6 -7.89 -17.96 -24.88
C LYS A 6 -6.87 -16.90 -24.50
N VAL A 7 -6.82 -16.54 -23.23
CA VAL A 7 -5.87 -15.57 -22.69
C VAL A 7 -5.16 -16.16 -21.48
N LEU A 8 -3.84 -16.04 -21.45
CA LEU A 8 -3.00 -16.44 -20.33
C LEU A 8 -2.52 -15.20 -19.59
N VAL A 9 -2.82 -15.09 -18.30
CA VAL A 9 -2.32 -14.04 -17.41
C VAL A 9 -1.20 -14.62 -16.55
N ILE A 10 -0.03 -14.00 -16.57
CA ILE A 10 1.12 -14.43 -15.76
C ILE A 10 1.19 -13.55 -14.50
N GLY A 11 0.96 -14.17 -13.34
CA GLY A 11 0.92 -13.57 -12.02
C GLY A 11 -0.51 -13.35 -11.51
N ALA A 12 -0.81 -13.88 -10.32
CA ALA A 12 -2.07 -13.67 -9.58
C ALA A 12 -1.94 -12.55 -8.52
N GLY A 13 -1.18 -11.50 -8.83
CA GLY A 13 -1.21 -10.24 -8.07
C GLY A 13 -2.46 -9.40 -8.38
N ILE A 14 -2.64 -8.28 -7.67
CA ILE A 14 -3.81 -7.40 -7.85
C ILE A 14 -4.05 -6.98 -9.31
N SER A 15 -2.99 -6.68 -10.06
CA SER A 15 -3.09 -6.32 -11.48
C SER A 15 -3.51 -7.50 -12.36
N GLY A 16 -2.96 -8.69 -12.12
CA GLY A 16 -3.29 -9.90 -12.88
C GLY A 16 -4.71 -10.37 -12.59
N LEU A 17 -5.15 -10.33 -11.34
CA LEU A 17 -6.53 -10.62 -10.95
C LEU A 17 -7.52 -9.63 -11.57
N ALA A 18 -7.21 -8.33 -11.54
CA ALA A 18 -8.04 -7.30 -12.18
C ALA A 18 -8.14 -7.50 -13.70
N ALA A 19 -7.02 -7.76 -14.37
CA ALA A 19 -6.99 -8.04 -15.80
C ALA A 19 -7.80 -9.30 -16.14
N ALA A 20 -7.59 -10.39 -15.39
CA ALA A 20 -8.29 -11.64 -15.59
C ALA A 20 -9.81 -11.50 -15.40
N LYS A 21 -10.25 -10.76 -14.37
CA LYS A 21 -11.66 -10.44 -14.17
C LYS A 21 -12.23 -9.69 -15.36
N ASN A 22 -11.59 -8.59 -15.80
CA ASN A 22 -12.08 -7.79 -16.92
C ASN A 22 -12.18 -8.59 -18.22
N LEU A 23 -11.18 -9.44 -18.50
CA LEU A 23 -11.17 -10.32 -19.67
C LEU A 23 -12.26 -11.40 -19.58
N ASN A 24 -12.43 -12.02 -18.42
CA ASN A 24 -13.47 -13.03 -18.21
C ASN A 24 -14.87 -12.43 -18.37
N ASP A 25 -15.11 -11.25 -17.80
CA ASP A 25 -16.37 -10.51 -17.92
C ASP A 25 -16.65 -10.10 -19.38
N SER A 26 -15.58 -9.87 -20.16
CA SER A 26 -15.66 -9.59 -21.61
C SER A 26 -15.84 -10.86 -22.46
N GLY A 27 -15.98 -12.03 -21.85
CA GLY A 27 -16.30 -13.29 -22.53
C GLY A 27 -15.10 -14.10 -23.02
N TYR A 28 -13.86 -13.75 -22.63
CA TYR A 28 -12.66 -14.54 -22.95
C TYR A 28 -12.57 -15.81 -22.08
N ASP A 29 -11.78 -16.79 -22.52
CA ASP A 29 -11.39 -17.96 -21.72
C ASP A 29 -10.02 -17.68 -21.08
N VAL A 30 -10.00 -17.43 -19.77
CA VAL A 30 -8.83 -16.89 -19.06
C VAL A 30 -8.22 -17.92 -18.12
N THR A 31 -6.91 -18.12 -18.23
CA THR A 31 -6.12 -18.92 -17.29
C THR A 31 -5.08 -18.01 -16.62
N ILE A 32 -4.90 -18.13 -15.31
CA ILE A 32 -3.87 -17.40 -14.55
C ILE A 32 -2.79 -18.40 -14.11
N LEU A 33 -1.52 -18.05 -14.32
CA LEU A 33 -0.38 -18.79 -13.78
C LEU A 33 0.29 -17.97 -12.69
N GLU A 34 0.34 -18.50 -11.48
CA GLU A 34 1.04 -17.90 -10.34
C GLU A 34 2.22 -18.80 -9.96
N ALA A 35 3.38 -18.18 -9.70
CA ALA A 35 4.58 -18.91 -9.34
C ALA A 35 4.58 -19.34 -7.87
N LYS A 36 3.88 -18.58 -7.02
CA LYS A 36 3.70 -18.88 -5.59
C LYS A 36 2.56 -19.87 -5.36
N ASP A 37 2.56 -20.45 -4.18
CA ASP A 37 1.47 -21.27 -3.62
C ASP A 37 0.25 -20.45 -3.15
N ARG A 38 0.26 -19.14 -3.40
CA ARG A 38 -0.79 -18.20 -2.99
C ARG A 38 -0.99 -17.09 -4.02
N ILE A 39 -2.22 -16.57 -4.06
CA ILE A 39 -2.56 -15.36 -4.81
C ILE A 39 -2.17 -14.09 -4.03
N GLY A 40 -2.44 -12.93 -4.62
CA GLY A 40 -2.23 -11.60 -4.03
C GLY A 40 -0.89 -10.96 -4.42
N GLY A 41 0.10 -11.75 -4.83
CA GLY A 41 1.42 -11.26 -5.21
C GLY A 41 2.11 -10.55 -4.05
N ARG A 42 2.27 -9.23 -4.15
CA ARG A 42 2.84 -8.37 -3.10
C ARG A 42 1.85 -8.05 -1.96
N LEU A 43 0.55 -8.31 -2.14
CA LEU A 43 -0.42 -8.28 -1.04
C LEU A 43 -0.31 -9.60 -0.28
N TYR A 44 0.00 -9.53 1.01
CA TYR A 44 0.22 -10.73 1.81
C TYR A 44 -0.07 -10.48 3.28
N THR A 45 -1.12 -11.14 3.75
CA THR A 45 -1.45 -11.21 5.17
C THR A 45 -0.90 -12.51 5.75
N ASP A 46 0.11 -12.41 6.61
CA ASP A 46 0.56 -13.51 7.45
C ASP A 46 -0.44 -13.73 8.59
N ARG A 47 -0.75 -15.00 8.88
CA ARG A 47 -1.67 -15.42 9.94
C ARG A 47 -1.04 -16.42 10.90
N SER A 48 0.27 -16.68 10.76
CA SER A 48 1.02 -17.66 11.55
C SER A 48 1.00 -17.39 13.06
N LEU A 49 0.85 -16.11 13.45
CA LEU A 49 0.81 -15.66 14.84
C LEU A 49 -0.60 -15.71 15.48
N GLY A 50 -1.60 -16.26 14.80
CA GLY A 50 -3.00 -16.28 15.26
C GLY A 50 -3.74 -14.95 15.10
N VAL A 51 -3.05 -13.90 14.65
CA VAL A 51 -3.61 -12.59 14.27
C VAL A 51 -3.18 -12.24 12.84
N PRO A 52 -4.01 -11.53 12.07
CA PRO A 52 -3.62 -11.09 10.73
C PRO A 52 -2.57 -9.97 10.80
N LEU A 53 -1.41 -10.21 10.20
CA LEU A 53 -0.34 -9.23 10.01
C LEU A 53 -0.13 -9.00 8.52
N GLU A 54 -0.40 -7.79 8.04
CA GLU A 54 -0.11 -7.44 6.65
C GLU A 54 1.38 -7.12 6.50
N VAL A 55 2.08 -7.94 5.72
CA VAL A 55 3.51 -7.73 5.38
C VAL A 55 3.67 -7.18 3.95
N GLY A 56 2.56 -7.01 3.25
CA GLY A 56 2.46 -6.41 1.92
C GLY A 56 1.90 -4.98 1.96
N ALA A 57 0.85 -4.71 1.18
CA ALA A 57 0.23 -3.38 1.18
C ALA A 57 -0.78 -3.27 2.31
N ASN A 58 -0.45 -2.44 3.29
CA ASN A 58 -1.23 -2.26 4.50
C ASN A 58 -2.16 -1.04 4.49
N TRP A 59 -1.97 -0.08 3.58
CA TRP A 59 -2.70 1.19 3.55
C TRP A 59 -3.39 1.44 2.21
N ILE A 60 -4.60 2.01 2.28
CA ILE A 60 -5.31 2.56 1.13
C ILE A 60 -5.21 4.09 1.22
N HIS A 61 -4.47 4.69 0.30
CA HIS A 61 -4.39 6.14 0.19
C HIS A 61 -5.66 6.69 -0.46
N ASN A 62 -6.20 7.78 0.10
CA ASN A 62 -7.42 8.44 -0.37
C ASN A 62 -8.69 7.58 -0.24
N ASN A 63 -9.65 8.06 0.54
CA ASN A 63 -10.91 7.38 0.84
C ASN A 63 -12.06 7.73 -0.13
N ASN A 64 -11.80 8.49 -1.19
CA ASN A 64 -12.82 8.89 -2.15
C ASN A 64 -13.02 7.81 -3.24
N PRO A 65 -14.18 7.11 -3.30
CA PRO A 65 -14.45 6.06 -4.26
C PRO A 65 -14.44 6.52 -5.72
N GLU A 66 -14.73 7.79 -6.01
CA GLU A 66 -14.69 8.29 -7.39
C GLU A 66 -13.28 8.40 -7.96
N THR A 67 -12.29 8.50 -7.09
CA THR A 67 -10.88 8.70 -7.49
C THR A 67 -9.99 7.50 -7.15
N ASN A 68 -10.46 6.60 -6.29
CA ASN A 68 -9.74 5.40 -5.88
C ASN A 68 -10.57 4.13 -6.13
N PRO A 69 -10.24 3.31 -7.14
CA PRO A 69 -11.00 2.10 -7.47
C PRO A 69 -10.96 1.04 -6.36
N ILE A 70 -9.97 1.06 -5.46
CA ILE A 70 -9.91 0.15 -4.33
C ILE A 70 -11.07 0.39 -3.34
N MET A 71 -11.53 1.63 -3.22
CA MET A 71 -12.68 1.95 -2.36
C MET A 71 -14.00 1.39 -2.93
N LYS A 72 -14.15 1.39 -4.26
CA LYS A 72 -15.30 0.72 -4.92
C LYS A 72 -15.27 -0.78 -4.67
N ILE A 73 -14.10 -1.42 -4.84
CA ILE A 73 -13.92 -2.86 -4.57
C ILE A 73 -14.21 -3.17 -3.10
N LYS A 74 -13.76 -2.33 -2.17
CA LYS A 74 -14.06 -2.46 -0.74
C LYS A 74 -15.58 -2.49 -0.49
N GLU A 75 -16.33 -1.56 -1.09
CA GLU A 75 -17.79 -1.48 -0.99
C GLU A 75 -18.48 -2.71 -1.60
N GLU A 76 -18.07 -3.12 -2.80
CA GLU A 76 -18.61 -4.32 -3.48
C GLU A 76 -18.41 -5.60 -2.66
N LEU A 77 -17.29 -5.69 -1.94
CA LEU A 77 -16.97 -6.83 -1.08
C LEU A 77 -17.55 -6.70 0.35
N GLY A 78 -18.21 -5.59 0.67
CA GLY A 78 -18.76 -5.34 2.02
C GLY A 78 -17.68 -5.27 3.10
N LEU A 79 -16.47 -4.82 2.76
CA LEU A 79 -15.35 -4.76 3.69
C LEU A 79 -15.38 -3.49 4.53
N GLU A 80 -15.02 -3.60 5.80
CA GLU A 80 -14.81 -2.46 6.68
C GLU A 80 -13.39 -1.90 6.52
N SER A 81 -13.24 -0.58 6.71
CA SER A 81 -11.92 0.05 6.76
C SER A 81 -11.90 1.07 7.88
N HIS A 82 -10.82 1.10 8.64
CA HIS A 82 -10.60 2.15 9.63
C HIS A 82 -9.83 3.30 8.99
N GLN A 83 -10.37 4.51 9.09
CA GLN A 83 -9.64 5.70 8.67
C GLN A 83 -8.54 5.97 9.68
N CYS A 84 -7.29 5.85 9.23
CA CYS A 84 -6.13 6.32 9.96
C CYS A 84 -5.72 7.65 9.34
N SER A 85 -5.75 8.74 10.11
CA SER A 85 -5.13 9.96 9.65
C SER A 85 -3.61 9.76 9.70
N LEU A 86 -2.92 10.01 8.59
CA LEU A 86 -1.46 10.14 8.63
C LEU A 86 -1.08 11.23 9.66
N ALA A 87 -1.92 12.26 9.75
CA ALA A 87 -1.88 13.32 10.76
C ALA A 87 -2.11 12.85 12.21
N GLY A 88 -2.55 11.61 12.46
CA GLY A 88 -2.88 11.12 13.82
C GLY A 88 -1.70 10.50 14.58
N SER A 89 -0.64 10.12 13.86
CA SER A 89 0.64 9.74 14.48
C SER A 89 1.72 10.81 14.33
N VAL A 90 1.41 11.90 13.60
CA VAL A 90 2.25 13.10 13.57
C VAL A 90 1.66 14.33 14.28
N ALA A 91 0.39 14.34 14.68
CA ALA A 91 -0.16 15.44 15.48
C ALA A 91 -0.10 15.20 16.99
N SER A 92 0.46 14.08 17.45
CA SER A 92 0.66 13.81 18.88
C SER A 92 2.14 13.55 19.22
N PHE A 93 3.05 14.24 18.53
CA PHE A 93 4.38 14.37 19.08
C PHE A 93 4.34 15.36 20.23
N GLU A 94 4.78 14.93 21.41
CA GLU A 94 5.26 15.90 22.39
C GLU A 94 6.65 16.31 21.95
N VAL A 95 6.80 17.57 21.56
CA VAL A 95 8.12 18.14 21.29
C VAL A 95 8.75 18.44 22.64
N LEU A 96 9.87 17.79 22.94
CA LEU A 96 10.63 18.03 24.15
C LEU A 96 11.92 18.78 23.79
N ASP A 97 12.37 19.69 24.66
CA ASP A 97 13.73 20.21 24.57
C ASP A 97 14.75 19.13 24.99
N LYS A 98 16.05 19.47 24.90
CA LYS A 98 17.14 18.54 25.24
C LYS A 98 17.17 18.21 26.75
N GLU A 99 16.46 18.96 27.56
CA GLU A 99 16.26 18.77 28.99
C GLU A 99 14.99 17.97 29.33
N GLY A 100 14.15 17.64 28.33
CA GLY A 100 12.92 16.87 28.49
C GLY A 100 11.67 17.70 28.79
N ASN A 101 11.73 19.03 28.71
CA ASN A 101 10.57 19.89 28.94
C ASN A 101 9.71 19.99 27.68
N LYS A 102 8.38 19.99 27.84
CA LYS A 102 7.43 20.14 26.74
C LYS A 102 7.53 21.53 26.11
N ILE A 103 7.66 21.56 24.79
CA ILE A 103 7.59 22.75 23.94
C ILE A 103 6.26 22.71 23.19
N GLU A 104 5.45 23.75 23.32
CA GLU A 104 4.31 23.95 22.42
C GLU A 104 4.84 24.44 21.07
N VAL A 105 4.55 23.68 20.01
CA VAL A 105 4.94 24.02 18.65
C VAL A 105 3.68 24.28 17.84
N THR A 106 3.62 25.44 17.18
CA THR A 106 2.47 25.78 16.35
C THR A 106 2.43 24.93 15.07
N ASN A 107 1.24 24.72 14.48
CA ASN A 107 1.11 23.97 13.21
C ASN A 107 2.03 24.51 12.11
N LYS A 108 2.25 25.83 12.05
CA LYS A 108 3.13 26.48 11.06
C LYS A 108 4.62 26.15 11.27
N GLU A 109 5.03 25.92 12.52
CA GLU A 109 6.39 25.50 12.86
C GLU A 109 6.58 24.01 12.64
N LEU A 110 5.56 23.19 12.94
CA LEU A 110 5.53 21.77 12.59
C LEU A 110 5.64 21.56 11.08
N GLU A 111 4.85 22.29 10.28
CA GLU A 111 4.95 22.24 8.80
C GLU A 111 6.36 22.57 8.29
N LYS A 112 7.05 23.55 8.92
CA LYS A 112 8.46 23.85 8.57
C LYS A 112 9.40 22.73 8.97
N ILE A 113 9.19 22.08 10.10
CA ILE A 113 9.99 20.95 10.58
C ILE A 113 9.76 19.74 9.67
N GLU A 114 8.50 19.39 9.39
CA GLU A 114 8.11 18.32 8.46
C GLU A 114 8.67 18.56 7.06
N PHE A 115 8.59 19.79 6.54
CA PHE A 115 9.17 20.14 5.25
C PHE A 115 10.69 19.94 5.24
N ARG A 116 11.40 20.32 6.31
CA ARG A 116 12.84 20.11 6.43
C ARG A 116 13.19 18.63 6.54
N ILE A 117 12.49 17.87 7.39
CA ILE A 117 12.67 16.42 7.53
C ILE A 117 12.36 15.72 6.20
N GLY A 118 11.29 16.13 5.53
CA GLY A 118 10.88 15.63 4.22
C GLY A 118 11.94 15.88 3.16
N ILE A 119 12.54 17.08 3.12
CA ILE A 119 13.68 17.38 2.24
C ILE A 119 14.89 16.51 2.60
N PHE A 120 15.22 16.35 3.88
CA PHE A 120 16.34 15.49 4.29
C PHE A 120 16.10 14.02 3.94
N GLY A 121 14.88 13.50 4.14
CA GLY A 121 14.51 12.14 3.75
C GLY A 121 14.52 11.96 2.23
N TYR A 122 14.02 12.94 1.49
CA TYR A 122 14.07 12.97 0.03
C TYR A 122 15.53 12.97 -0.46
N LEU A 123 16.36 13.88 0.04
CA LEU A 123 17.79 13.94 -0.32
C LEU A 123 18.54 12.67 0.13
N ALA A 124 18.23 12.10 1.30
CA ALA A 124 18.82 10.84 1.77
C ALA A 124 18.49 9.66 0.86
N ASN A 125 17.32 9.65 0.20
CA ASN A 125 17.02 8.65 -0.83
C ASN A 125 17.87 8.81 -2.10
N TYR A 126 18.33 10.02 -2.41
CA TYR A 126 19.27 10.28 -3.51
C TYR A 126 20.75 10.12 -3.11
N LEU A 127 21.05 10.23 -1.81
CA LEU A 127 22.40 10.11 -1.26
C LEU A 127 22.72 8.72 -0.71
N ARG A 128 21.73 7.83 -0.54
CA ARG A 128 21.99 6.40 -0.31
C ARG A 128 22.56 5.81 -1.61
N PRO A 129 23.83 5.38 -1.65
CA PRO A 129 24.29 4.52 -2.73
C PRO A 129 23.48 3.23 -2.62
N SER A 130 23.06 2.67 -3.75
CA SER A 130 22.53 1.31 -3.82
C SER A 130 23.51 0.36 -3.12
N THR A 131 23.21 0.00 -1.89
CA THR A 131 23.95 -1.00 -1.14
C THR A 131 22.91 -1.97 -0.60
N THR A 132 22.51 -2.88 -1.48
CA THR A 132 22.44 -4.30 -1.11
C THR A 132 23.77 -4.66 -0.47
N LEU A 133 23.78 -4.81 0.85
CA LEU A 133 24.82 -5.54 1.54
C LEU A 133 24.43 -7.01 1.46
N GLN A 134 25.21 -7.78 0.68
CA GLN A 134 24.99 -9.13 0.11
C GLN A 134 24.48 -8.99 -1.34
N GLU A 135 25.27 -9.19 -2.41
CA GLU A 135 26.41 -10.07 -2.70
C GLU A 135 27.42 -9.31 -3.61
N LEU A 136 28.75 -9.51 -3.49
CA LEU A 136 29.55 -10.37 -4.39
C LEU A 136 29.18 -10.29 -5.88
#